data_AF-A0A7K3H505-F1
#
_entry.id   AF-A0A7K3H505-F1
#
_cell.length_a   1.000
_cell.length_b   1.000
_cell.length_c   1.000
_cell.angle_alpha   90.00
_cell.angle_beta   90.00
_cell.angle_gamma   90.00
#
_symmetry.space_group_name_H-M   'P 1'
#
loop_
_entity.id
_entity.type
_entity.pdbx_description
1 polymer ?
#
loop_
_entity_poly.entity_id
_entity_poly.type
_entity_poly.pdbx_seq_one_letter_code
_entity_poly.pdbx_strand_id
1 'polypeptide(L)' 'AFAALYGATAARPLLHAALNPSPHFYQRAVGGGIRAMIPLQASLAARAGRTGTATALLALVPLARRLSRKVSPT' A
#
# COMPACT_ATOMS: atom_id res chain seq x y z
N ALA A 1 -8.18 12.03 -5.26
CA ALA A 1 -7.15 11.99 -4.20
C ALA A 1 -6.82 10.56 -3.73
N PHE A 2 -7.76 9.81 -3.14
CA PHE A 2 -7.47 8.47 -2.56
C PHE A 2 -6.91 7.44 -3.54
N ALA A 3 -7.42 7.36 -4.77
CA ALA A 3 -6.89 6.45 -5.79
C ALA A 3 -5.45 6.81 -6.22
N ALA A 4 -5.11 8.11 -6.29
CA ALA A 4 -3.74 8.55 -6.56
C ALA A 4 -2.78 8.18 -5.42
N LEU A 5 -3.25 8.25 -4.17
CA LEU A 5 -2.48 7.79 -3.00
C LEU A 5 -2.23 6.29 -3.03
N TYR A 6 -3.21 5.48 -3.45
CA TYR A 6 -3.00 4.06 -3.69
C TYR A 6 -1.93 3.83 -4.78
N GLY A 7 -2.08 4.49 -5.93
CA GLY A 7 -1.10 4.42 -7.02
C GLY A 7 0.32 4.77 -6.57
N ALA A 8 0.49 5.85 -5.79
CA ALA A 8 1.78 6.27 -5.25
C ALA A 8 2.45 5.23 -4.35
N THR A 9 1.67 4.36 -3.69
CA THR A 9 2.21 3.29 -2.82
C THR A 9 2.58 2.01 -3.55
N ALA A 10 1.81 1.65 -4.59
CA ALA A 10 1.93 0.34 -5.25
C ALA A 10 2.68 0.38 -6.59
N ALA A 11 2.59 1.48 -7.34
CA ALA A 11 3.04 1.53 -8.74
C ALA A 11 4.55 1.29 -8.90
N ARG A 12 5.37 1.98 -8.11
CA ARG A 12 6.84 1.90 -8.23
C ARG A 12 7.40 0.50 -7.93
N PRO A 13 7.08 -0.16 -6.80
CA PRO A 13 7.63 -1.49 -6.53
C PRO A 13 7.07 -2.57 -7.48
N LEU A 14 5.80 -2.47 -7.90
CA LEU A 14 5.22 -3.39 -8.89
C LEU A 14 5.86 -3.22 -10.27
N LEU A 15 6.05 -1.98 -10.72
CA LEU A 15 6.69 -1.69 -12.00
C LEU A 15 8.15 -2.14 -12.02
N HIS A 16 8.90 -1.91 -10.93
CA HIS A 16 10.27 -2.40 -10.83
C HIS A 16 10.35 -3.93 -10.87
N ALA A 17 9.46 -4.64 -10.17
CA ALA A 17 9.44 -6.10 -10.20
C ALA A 17 9.02 -6.66 -11.57
N ALA A 18 8.10 -5.99 -12.27
CA ALA A 18 7.67 -6.37 -13.61
C ALA A 18 8.79 -6.18 -14.66
N LEU A 19 9.54 -5.08 -14.56
CA LEU A 19 10.63 -4.76 -15.49
C LEU A 19 11.95 -5.45 -15.13
N ASN A 20 12.16 -5.82 -13.87
CA ASN A 20 13.39 -6.43 -13.37
C ASN A 20 13.03 -7.66 -12.52
N PRO A 21 12.77 -8.81 -13.14
CA PRO A 21 12.38 -10.01 -12.42
C PRO A 21 13.55 -10.49 -11.54
N SER A 22 13.42 -10.35 -10.23
CA SER A 22 14.36 -10.89 -9.25
C SER A 22 13.65 -11.19 -7.92
N PRO A 23 14.13 -12.17 -7.12
CA PRO A 23 13.50 -12.53 -5.85
C PRO A 23 13.37 -11.35 -4.88
N HIS A 24 14.40 -10.50 -4.81
CA HIS A 24 14.40 -9.32 -3.95
C HIS A 24 13.35 -8.27 -4.37
N PHE A 25 13.17 -8.04 -5.68
CA PHE A 25 12.16 -7.08 -6.15
C PHE A 25 10.74 -7.62 -5.98
N TYR A 26 10.51 -8.92 -6.15
CA TYR A 26 9.22 -9.54 -5.85
C TYR A 26 8.87 -9.46 -4.36
N GLN A 27 9.81 -9.77 -3.46
CA GLN A 27 9.58 -9.64 -2.01
C GLN A 27 9.22 -8.20 -1.62
N ARG A 28 9.92 -7.21 -2.17
CA ARG A 28 9.60 -5.79 -1.97
C ARG A 28 8.23 -5.42 -2.55
N ALA A 29 7.89 -5.93 -3.72
CA ALA A 29 6.59 -5.69 -4.36
C ALA A 29 5.43 -6.29 -3.55
N VAL A 30 5.57 -7.53 -3.07
CA VAL A 30 4.58 -8.18 -2.20
C VAL A 30 4.44 -7.44 -0.87
N GLY A 31 5.56 -7.18 -0.20
CA GLY A 31 5.55 -6.44 1.07
C GLY A 31 4.97 -5.03 0.93
N GLY A 32 5.21 -4.38 -0.21
CA GLY A 32 4.60 -3.09 -0.57
C GLY A 32 3.10 -3.21 -0.86
N GLY A 33 2.68 -4.22 -1.62
CA GLY A 33 1.29 -4.51 -1.97
C GLY A 33 0.41 -4.77 -0.75
N ILE A 34 0.91 -5.53 0.23
CA ILE A 34 0.21 -5.76 1.51
C ILE A 34 -0.08 -4.42 2.20
N ARG A 35 0.90 -3.52 2.25
CA ARG A 35 0.73 -2.18 2.86
C ARG A 35 -0.17 -1.26 2.04
N ALA A 36 -0.24 -1.47 0.72
CA ALA A 36 -1.09 -0.74 -0.19
C ALA A 36 -2.59 -1.15 -0.10
N MET A 37 -2.92 -2.21 0.64
CA MET A 37 -4.33 -2.54 0.92
C MET A 37 -5.06 -1.44 1.69
N ILE A 38 -4.40 -0.76 2.63
CA ILE A 38 -5.01 0.34 3.38
C ILE A 38 -5.45 1.49 2.46
N PRO A 39 -4.59 2.07 1.61
CA PRO A 39 -5.02 3.09 0.66
C PRO A 39 -5.99 2.57 -0.40
N LEU A 40 -5.94 1.28 -0.76
CA LEU A 40 -6.97 0.67 -1.62
C LEU A 40 -8.34 0.69 -0.94
N GLN A 41 -8.44 0.22 0.30
CA GLN A 41 -9.69 0.26 1.09
C GLN A 41 -10.21 1.69 1.24
N ALA A 42 -9.32 2.65 1.52
CA ALA A 42 -9.69 4.07 1.57
C ALA A 42 -10.24 4.57 0.23
N SER A 43 -9.64 4.18 -0.89
CA SER A 43 -10.11 4.57 -2.23
C SER A 43 -11.51 4.01 -2.53
N LEU A 44 -11.79 2.77 -2.14
CA LEU A 44 -13.10 2.14 -2.31
C LEU A 44 -14.16 2.76 -1.39
N ALA A 45 -13.79 3.05 -0.14
CA ALA A 45 -14.66 3.71 0.82
C ALA A 45 -15.05 5.13 0.35
N ALA A 46 -14.07 5.90 -0.15
CA ALA A 46 -14.30 7.21 -0.72
C ALA A 46 -15.18 7.15 -1.98
N ARG A 47 -14.92 6.20 -2.90
CA ARG A 47 -15.72 6.04 -4.13
C ARG A 47 -17.19 5.79 -3.83
N ALA A 48 -17.47 5.15 -2.73
CA ALA A 48 -18.82 4.80 -2.34
C ALA A 48 -19.45 5.84 -1.37
N GLY A 49 -18.83 7.02 -1.23
CA GLY A 49 -19.39 8.19 -0.53
C GLY A 49 -19.02 8.30 0.95
N ARG A 50 -18.18 7.41 1.49
CA ARG A 50 -17.82 7.38 2.92
C ARG A 50 -16.45 8.02 3.15
N THR A 51 -16.35 9.30 2.84
CA THR A 51 -15.09 10.07 2.92
C THR A 51 -14.47 10.06 4.32
N GLY A 52 -15.26 10.13 5.39
CA GLY A 52 -14.77 10.05 6.77
C GLY A 52 -14.11 8.70 7.11
N THR A 53 -14.67 7.59 6.63
CA THR A 53 -14.03 6.28 6.79
C THR A 53 -12.76 6.15 5.96
N ALA A 54 -12.74 6.75 4.77
CA ALA A 54 -11.57 6.75 3.90
C ALA A 54 -10.40 7.52 4.51
N THR A 55 -10.64 8.69 5.10
CA THR A 55 -9.59 9.46 5.81
C THR A 55 -9.11 8.71 7.05
N ALA A 56 -10.01 8.11 7.83
CA ALA A 56 -9.64 7.29 8.98
C ALA A 56 -8.73 6.10 8.58
N LEU A 57 -9.07 5.41 7.48
CA LEU A 57 -8.22 4.34 6.94
C LEU A 57 -6.85 4.86 6.52
N LEU A 58 -6.77 5.99 5.81
CA LEU A 58 -5.47 6.57 5.42
C LEU A 58 -4.60 6.96 6.62
N ALA A 59 -5.19 7.39 7.73
CA ALA A 59 -4.46 7.73 8.94
C ALA A 59 -3.71 6.52 9.55
N LEU A 60 -4.10 5.29 9.21
CA LEU A 60 -3.44 4.05 9.65
C LEU A 60 -2.17 3.71 8.85
N VAL A 61 -1.96 4.32 7.68
CA VAL A 61 -0.80 4.05 6.80
C VAL A 61 0.56 4.22 7.51
N PRO A 62 0.85 5.32 8.25
CA PRO A 62 2.12 5.44 8.95
C PRO A 62 2.31 4.38 10.04
N LEU A 63 1.23 3.98 10.72
CA LEU A 63 1.28 2.93 11.75
C LEU A 63 1.61 1.58 11.10
N ALA A 64 0.94 1.21 10.01
CA ALA A 64 1.23 0.00 9.27
C ALA A 64 2.71 -0.05 8.83
N ARG A 65 3.27 1.06 8.32
CA ARG A 65 4.71 1.14 7.96
C ARG A 65 5.65 0.96 9.16
N ARG A 66 5.26 1.39 10.35
CA ARG A 66 6.07 1.21 11.57
C ARG A 66 6.00 -0.23 12.06
N LEU A 67 4.80 -0.83 12.09
CA LEU A 67 4.61 -2.19 12.57
C LEU A 67 5.22 -3.23 11.62
N SER A 68 5.10 -3.04 10.30
CA SER A 68 5.71 -3.95 9.32
C SER A 68 7.24 -3.99 9.36
N ARG A 69 7.90 -3.03 10.02
CA ARG A 69 9.37 -3.05 10.23
C ARG A 69 9.79 -3.90 11.43
N LYS A 70 8.86 -4.21 12.33
CA LYS A 70 9.13 -4.99 13.55
C LYS A 70 8.93 -6.49 13.38
N VAL A 71 8.33 -6.91 12.28
CA VAL A 71 8.21 -8.32 11.92
C VAL A 71 9.48 -8.67 11.16
N SER A 72 10.45 -9.31 11.83
CA SER A 72 11.64 -9.82 11.15
C SER A 72 11.21 -10.70 9.98
N PRO A 73 11.68 -10.42 8.75
CA PRO A 73 11.68 -11.41 7.70
C PRO A 73 12.83 -12.36 8.04
N THR A 74 12.52 -13.39 8.83
CA THR A 74 13.39 -14.56 8.99
C THR A 74 13.61 -15.21 7.64
#